data_AF-A0A7H8S701-F1
#
_entry.id   AF-A0A7H8S701-F1
#
_cell.length_a   1.000
_cell.length_b   1.000
_cell.length_c   1.000
_cell.angle_alpha   90.00
_cell.angle_beta   90.00
_cell.angle_gamma   90.00
#
_symmetry.space_group_name_H-M   'P 1'
#
loop_
_entity.id
_entity.type
_entity.pdbx_description
1 polymer ?
#
loop_
_entity_poly.entity_id
_entity_poly.type
_entity_poly.pdbx_seq_one_letter_code
_entity_poly.pdbx_strand_id
1 'polypeptide(L)'
;MTGIPFKKVKGVNIVVSYRIEWISSKNINVRHNYLPTRRTAARNYSVYLKRMGPLMDVCKYEDGQYLLLKGLDAFNILSVIDPHKKVPVFMTEKSMTELEWTAELLNSCVTEKVYFKFKYEYVMLLLEETGQDTAKIRKLTGWAENDIEKYRIDKDVPQKYKKLAYEHNRQNLVNDICRV
;
A
#
# COMPACT_ATOMS: atom_id res chain seq x y z
N MET A 1 -26.59 -6.86 16.99
CA MET A 1 -26.67 -7.85 15.91
C MET A 1 -26.28 -7.17 14.61
N THR A 2 -24.99 -7.22 14.24
CA THR A 2 -24.47 -6.61 13.00
C THR A 2 -24.39 -7.67 11.92
N GLY A 3 -25.16 -7.49 10.84
CA GLY A 3 -25.19 -8.42 9.71
C GLY A 3 -23.84 -8.50 9.01
N ILE A 4 -23.39 -9.72 8.74
CA ILE A 4 -22.17 -10.02 7.98
C ILE A 4 -22.48 -9.77 6.50
N PRO A 5 -21.78 -8.86 5.80
CA PRO A 5 -22.00 -8.66 4.37
C PRO A 5 -21.36 -9.79 3.56
N PHE A 6 -22.14 -10.43 2.70
CA PHE A 6 -21.68 -11.47 1.78
C PHE A 6 -21.22 -10.87 0.46
N LYS A 7 -20.05 -11.27 -0.05
CA LYS A 7 -19.62 -10.96 -1.41
C LYS A 7 -19.51 -12.26 -2.21
N LYS A 8 -20.45 -12.47 -3.15
CA LYS A 8 -20.41 -13.62 -4.08
C LYS A 8 -19.28 -13.42 -5.08
N VAL A 9 -18.30 -14.33 -5.09
CA VAL A 9 -17.34 -14.48 -6.20
C VAL A 9 -17.26 -15.97 -6.54
N LYS A 10 -17.64 -16.33 -7.77
CA LYS A 10 -17.44 -17.63 -8.44
C LYS A 10 -17.37 -18.87 -7.52
N GLY A 11 -18.53 -19.40 -7.13
CA GLY A 11 -18.70 -20.81 -6.73
C GLY A 11 -18.08 -21.26 -5.39
N VAL A 12 -17.41 -20.39 -4.65
CA VAL A 12 -16.90 -20.69 -3.29
C VAL A 12 -17.47 -19.67 -2.32
N ASN A 13 -18.24 -20.13 -1.32
CA ASN A 13 -18.66 -19.30 -0.20
C ASN A 13 -17.45 -19.07 0.71
N ILE A 14 -16.63 -18.06 0.40
CA ILE A 14 -15.62 -17.59 1.35
C ILE A 14 -16.35 -16.71 2.36
N VAL A 15 -16.56 -17.23 3.57
CA VAL A 15 -17.02 -16.43 4.71
C VAL A 15 -15.85 -15.55 5.12
N VAL A 16 -15.81 -14.32 4.64
CA VAL A 16 -14.91 -13.31 5.19
C VAL A 16 -15.60 -12.75 6.43
N SER A 17 -15.22 -13.26 7.61
CA SER A 17 -15.67 -12.68 8.88
C SER A 17 -14.91 -11.37 9.11
N TYR A 18 -15.64 -10.26 9.10
CA TYR A 18 -15.09 -8.97 9.49
C TYR A 18 -15.37 -8.73 10.96
N ARG A 19 -14.33 -8.45 11.75
CA ARG A 19 -14.47 -7.93 13.12
C ARG A 19 -13.85 -6.53 13.21
N ILE A 20 -14.37 -5.70 14.12
CA ILE A 20 -13.82 -4.36 14.37
C ILE A 20 -12.92 -4.46 15.59
N GLU A 21 -11.68 -4.00 15.45
CA GLU A 21 -10.71 -3.92 16.55
C GLU A 21 -10.17 -2.49 16.69
N TRP A 22 -9.60 -2.19 17.86
CA TRP A 22 -9.00 -0.89 18.16
C TRP A 22 -7.48 -1.02 18.21
N ILE A 23 -6.82 -0.63 17.11
CA ILE A 23 -5.37 -0.82 16.91
C ILE A 23 -4.71 0.54 16.65
N SER A 24 -3.48 0.72 17.14
CA SER A 24 -2.66 1.91 16.85
C SER A 24 -1.79 1.69 15.63
N SER A 25 -1.52 2.73 14.84
CA SER A 25 -0.68 2.58 13.64
C SER A 25 0.74 2.11 13.96
N LYS A 26 1.26 2.41 15.16
CA LYS A 26 2.54 1.86 15.65
C LYS A 26 2.60 0.33 15.66
N ASN A 27 1.46 -0.34 15.78
CA ASN A 27 1.38 -1.81 15.85
C ASN A 27 1.02 -2.44 14.50
N ILE A 28 0.87 -1.62 13.45
CA ILE A 28 0.53 -2.08 12.11
C ILE A 28 1.78 -1.98 11.23
N ASN A 29 2.17 -3.09 10.63
CA ASN A 29 3.25 -3.16 9.67
C ASN A 29 2.74 -2.72 8.29
N VAL A 30 3.63 -2.05 7.55
CA VAL A 30 3.46 -1.68 6.15
C VAL A 30 4.80 -1.84 5.44
N ARG A 31 4.78 -2.02 4.12
CA ARG A 31 6.01 -2.24 3.33
C ARG A 31 6.62 -0.99 2.69
N HIS A 32 5.98 0.18 2.80
CA HIS A 32 6.52 1.43 2.28
C HIS A 32 7.23 2.22 3.38
N ASN A 33 8.16 3.09 2.99
CA ASN A 33 8.93 3.94 3.89
C ASN A 33 8.49 5.41 3.84
N TYR A 34 7.93 5.86 2.71
CA TYR A 34 7.54 7.25 2.57
C TYR A 34 6.43 7.63 3.58
N LEU A 35 6.70 8.67 4.38
CA LEU A 35 5.68 9.31 5.22
C LEU A 35 5.45 10.76 4.76
N PRO A 36 4.20 11.26 4.81
CA PRO A 36 3.92 12.65 4.53
C PRO A 36 4.58 13.57 5.57
N THR A 37 4.83 14.82 5.19
CA THR A 37 5.31 15.83 6.16
C THR A 37 4.29 16.04 7.27
N ARG A 38 4.74 16.43 8.47
CA ARG A 38 3.86 16.73 9.61
C ARG A 38 2.78 17.77 9.26
N ARG A 39 3.12 18.78 8.44
CA ARG A 39 2.16 19.79 7.97
C ARG A 39 1.08 19.17 7.08
N THR A 40 1.48 18.35 6.10
CA THR A 40 0.54 17.64 5.23
C THR A 40 -0.37 16.71 6.03
N ALA A 41 0.20 15.97 6.99
CA ALA A 41 -0.55 15.07 7.84
C ALA A 41 -1.54 15.82 8.75
N ALA A 42 -1.11 16.90 9.40
CA ALA A 42 -1.95 17.70 10.29
C ALA A 42 -3.16 18.31 9.57
N ARG A 43 -3.00 18.78 8.33
CA ARG A 43 -4.11 19.32 7.51
C ARG A 43 -5.23 18.30 7.34
N ASN A 44 -4.86 17.03 7.17
CA ASN A 44 -5.81 15.97 6.87
C ASN A 44 -6.27 15.21 8.14
N TYR A 45 -5.54 15.30 9.25
CA TYR A 45 -5.82 14.56 10.49
C TYR A 45 -7.25 14.72 11.01
N SER A 46 -7.77 15.96 11.00
CA SER A 46 -9.14 16.25 11.48
C SER A 46 -10.23 15.57 10.64
N VAL A 47 -9.98 15.33 9.34
CA VAL A 47 -10.91 14.64 8.44
C VAL A 47 -11.08 13.19 8.85
N TYR A 48 -9.98 12.52 9.23
CA TYR A 48 -10.02 11.11 9.65
C TYR A 48 -10.64 10.94 11.03
N LEU A 49 -10.42 11.87 11.96
CA LEU A 49 -11.03 11.79 13.29
C LEU A 49 -12.55 11.96 13.27
N LYS A 50 -13.10 12.68 12.30
CA LYS A 50 -14.53 12.90 12.17
C LYS A 50 -15.25 11.79 11.41
N ARG A 51 -14.51 10.87 10.77
CA ARG A 51 -15.10 9.81 9.95
C ARG A 51 -15.74 8.77 10.86
N MET A 52 -17.01 8.46 10.60
CA MET A 52 -17.70 7.39 11.31
C MET A 52 -17.26 6.04 10.74
N GLY A 53 -16.73 5.16 11.60
CA GLY A 53 -16.39 3.78 11.28
C GLY A 53 -14.88 3.51 11.11
N PRO A 54 -14.52 2.28 10.74
CA PRO A 54 -13.12 1.88 10.65
C PRO A 54 -12.35 2.62 9.57
N LEU A 55 -11.12 3.02 9.90
CA LEU A 55 -10.26 3.83 9.02
C LEU A 55 -9.35 3.00 8.12
N MET A 56 -9.06 1.77 8.53
CA MET A 56 -8.11 0.87 7.88
C MET A 56 -8.68 -0.53 7.81
N ASP A 57 -8.22 -1.30 6.82
CA ASP A 57 -8.39 -2.75 6.75
C ASP A 57 -7.02 -3.36 7.04
N VAL A 58 -6.99 -4.29 7.98
CA VAL A 58 -5.77 -4.89 8.51
C VAL A 58 -5.93 -6.41 8.41
N CYS A 59 -4.83 -7.12 8.26
CA CYS A 59 -4.74 -8.57 8.32
C CYS A 59 -3.99 -8.99 9.56
N LYS A 60 -4.51 -9.97 10.31
CA LYS A 60 -3.73 -10.62 11.37
C LYS A 60 -2.90 -11.74 10.75
N TYR A 61 -1.59 -11.67 10.89
CA TYR A 61 -0.64 -12.66 10.38
C TYR A 61 -0.33 -13.73 11.42
N GLU A 62 0.24 -14.85 10.99
CA GLU A 62 0.40 -16.09 11.77
C GLU A 62 1.18 -15.91 13.08
N ASP A 63 2.09 -14.94 13.13
CA ASP A 63 2.94 -14.59 14.29
C ASP A 63 2.33 -13.51 15.20
N GLY A 64 1.07 -13.13 14.95
CA GLY A 64 0.38 -12.06 15.68
C GLY A 64 0.71 -10.66 15.20
N GLN A 65 1.48 -10.50 14.11
CA GLN A 65 1.66 -9.22 13.46
C GLN A 65 0.37 -8.73 12.79
N TYR A 66 0.22 -7.41 12.70
CA TYR A 66 -0.88 -6.77 12.00
C TYR A 66 -0.35 -6.14 10.71
N LEU A 67 -0.85 -6.59 9.56
CA LEU A 67 -0.41 -6.10 8.25
C LEU A 67 -1.47 -5.16 7.67
N LEU A 68 -1.08 -3.98 7.21
CA LEU A 68 -2.00 -3.07 6.54
C LEU A 68 -2.45 -3.64 5.20
N LEU A 69 -3.76 -3.63 4.91
CA LEU A 69 -4.31 -3.97 3.60
C LEU A 69 -4.86 -2.73 2.87
N LYS A 70 -5.58 -1.86 3.60
CA LYS A 70 -6.21 -0.63 3.07
C LYS A 70 -6.23 0.47 4.11
N GLY A 71 -6.47 1.70 3.67
CA GLY A 71 -6.47 2.89 4.52
C GLY A 71 -5.08 3.51 4.63
N LEU A 72 -4.32 3.51 3.53
CA LEU A 72 -2.92 3.95 3.48
C LEU A 72 -2.75 5.39 3.95
N ASP A 73 -3.58 6.31 3.47
CA ASP A 73 -3.48 7.71 3.92
C ASP A 73 -3.81 7.85 5.41
N ALA A 74 -4.80 7.11 5.92
CA ALA A 74 -5.16 7.13 7.33
C ALA A 74 -4.01 6.61 8.20
N PHE A 75 -3.44 5.46 7.83
CA PHE A 75 -2.26 4.88 8.47
C PHE A 75 -1.13 5.90 8.53
N ASN A 76 -0.77 6.49 7.38
CA ASN A 76 0.36 7.40 7.27
C ASN A 76 0.19 8.70 8.07
N ILE A 77 -1.02 9.24 8.06
CA ILE A 77 -1.34 10.43 8.83
C ILE A 77 -1.27 10.14 10.33
N LEU A 78 -1.82 9.01 10.77
CA LEU A 78 -1.76 8.57 12.17
C LEU A 78 -0.31 8.32 12.61
N SER A 79 0.49 7.63 11.78
CA SER A 79 1.90 7.34 12.06
C SER A 79 2.77 8.60 12.22
N VAL A 80 2.41 9.70 11.56
CA VAL A 80 3.13 10.98 11.68
C VAL A 80 2.63 11.84 12.84
N ILE A 81 1.32 11.86 13.11
CA ILE A 81 0.72 12.80 14.07
C ILE A 81 0.58 12.19 15.46
N ASP A 82 0.06 10.97 15.56
CA ASP A 82 -0.26 10.30 16.81
C ASP A 82 -0.21 8.77 16.65
N PRO A 83 0.99 8.18 16.55
CA PRO A 83 1.18 6.77 16.21
C PRO A 83 0.66 5.80 17.28
N HIS A 84 0.43 6.29 18.50
CA HIS A 84 -0.05 5.51 19.64
C HIS A 84 -1.56 5.52 19.78
N LYS A 85 -2.26 6.41 19.08
CA LYS A 85 -3.72 6.48 19.11
C LYS A 85 -4.33 5.22 18.55
N LYS A 86 -5.16 4.57 19.36
CA LYS A 86 -6.00 3.46 18.90
C LYS A 86 -7.18 4.01 18.10
N VAL A 87 -7.40 3.43 16.92
CA VAL A 87 -8.53 3.76 16.04
C VAL A 87 -9.24 2.47 15.63
N PRO A 88 -10.53 2.53 15.25
CA PRO A 88 -11.23 1.35 14.77
C PRO A 88 -10.65 0.92 13.41
N VAL A 89 -10.37 -0.38 13.27
CA VAL A 89 -9.93 -1.03 12.03
C VAL A 89 -10.82 -2.22 11.71
N PHE A 90 -11.03 -2.49 10.42
CA PHE A 90 -11.55 -3.77 9.98
C PHE A 90 -10.43 -4.79 10.09
N MET A 91 -10.76 -5.91 10.73
CA MET A 91 -9.85 -7.01 10.91
C MET A 91 -10.30 -8.19 10.07
N THR A 92 -9.40 -8.62 9.19
CA THR A 92 -9.54 -9.77 8.33
C THR A 92 -8.50 -10.83 8.72
N GLU A 93 -8.89 -12.10 8.71
CA GLU A 93 -7.97 -13.22 8.88
C GLU A 93 -7.68 -13.84 7.51
N LYS A 94 -6.42 -13.73 7.06
CA LYS A 94 -5.98 -14.23 5.77
C LYS A 94 -4.49 -14.58 5.84
N SER A 95 -4.11 -15.76 5.35
CA SER A 95 -2.70 -16.06 5.08
C SER A 95 -2.33 -15.52 3.70
N MET A 96 -1.19 -14.85 3.59
CA MET A 96 -0.67 -14.32 2.34
C MET A 96 0.84 -14.21 2.40
N THR A 97 1.50 -14.44 1.27
CA THR A 97 2.93 -14.18 1.13
C THR A 97 3.22 -12.68 1.14
N GLU A 98 4.46 -12.28 1.43
CA GLU A 98 4.89 -10.88 1.34
C GLU A 98 4.65 -10.27 -0.05
N LEU A 99 4.83 -11.08 -1.11
CA LEU A 99 4.60 -10.68 -2.50
C LEU A 99 3.10 -10.38 -2.76
N GLU A 100 2.21 -11.22 -2.27
CA GLU A 100 0.76 -11.00 -2.35
C GLU A 100 0.33 -9.78 -1.53
N TRP A 101 0.96 -9.58 -0.36
CA TRP A 101 0.72 -8.42 0.48
C TRP A 101 1.11 -7.12 -0.23
N THR A 102 2.28 -7.07 -0.87
CA THR A 102 2.69 -5.90 -1.68
C THR A 102 1.72 -5.63 -2.83
N ALA A 103 1.25 -6.68 -3.50
CA ALA A 103 0.28 -6.54 -4.58
C ALA A 103 -1.06 -5.96 -4.08
N GLU A 104 -1.55 -6.41 -2.92
CA GLU A 104 -2.77 -5.87 -2.30
C GLU A 104 -2.59 -4.39 -1.93
N LEU A 105 -1.45 -4.02 -1.34
CA LEU A 105 -1.11 -2.63 -1.01
C LEU A 105 -1.04 -1.74 -2.26
N LEU A 106 -0.46 -2.23 -3.36
CA LEU A 106 -0.45 -1.49 -4.63
C LEU A 106 -1.87 -1.26 -5.16
N ASN A 107 -2.76 -2.26 -5.05
CA ASN A 107 -4.15 -2.14 -5.47
C ASN A 107 -4.95 -1.17 -4.58
N SER A 108 -4.66 -1.15 -3.27
CA SER A 108 -5.16 -0.15 -2.33
C SER A 108 -4.75 1.26 -2.75
N CYS A 109 -3.49 1.49 -3.15
CA CYS A 109 -3.02 2.80 -3.61
C CYS A 109 -3.85 3.38 -4.76
N VAL A 110 -4.28 2.54 -5.71
CA VAL A 110 -5.08 2.98 -6.87
C VAL A 110 -6.48 3.34 -6.42
N THR A 111 -7.10 2.46 -5.64
CA THR A 111 -8.47 2.60 -5.17
C THR A 111 -8.62 3.86 -4.30
N GLU A 112 -7.65 4.12 -3.44
CA GLU A 112 -7.65 5.24 -2.50
C GLU A 112 -7.08 6.53 -3.09
N LYS A 113 -6.55 6.50 -4.33
CA LYS A 113 -5.92 7.63 -5.01
C LYS A 113 -4.81 8.30 -4.18
N VAL A 114 -4.02 7.50 -3.47
CA VAL A 114 -2.92 7.98 -2.63
C VAL A 114 -1.79 8.60 -3.46
N TYR A 115 -0.90 9.30 -2.77
CA TYR A 115 0.25 9.97 -3.37
C TYR A 115 1.15 9.01 -4.18
N PHE A 116 1.71 9.49 -5.30
CA PHE A 116 2.41 8.64 -6.27
C PHE A 116 3.61 7.88 -5.68
N LYS A 117 4.26 8.42 -4.64
CA LYS A 117 5.44 7.81 -4.00
C LYS A 117 5.14 6.42 -3.44
N PHE A 118 3.93 6.19 -2.93
CA PHE A 118 3.51 4.87 -2.46
C PHE A 118 3.45 3.86 -3.61
N LYS A 119 2.85 4.26 -4.74
CA LYS A 119 2.79 3.42 -5.95
C LYS A 119 4.19 3.07 -6.45
N TYR A 120 5.08 4.05 -6.49
CA TYR A 120 6.48 3.82 -6.86
C TYR A 120 7.13 2.79 -5.95
N GLU A 121 7.06 2.96 -4.62
CA GLU A 121 7.72 2.05 -3.68
C GLU A 121 7.19 0.61 -3.80
N TYR A 122 5.88 0.44 -3.93
CA TYR A 122 5.31 -0.90 -4.12
C TYR A 122 5.64 -1.52 -5.46
N VAL A 123 5.65 -0.75 -6.56
CA VAL A 123 6.07 -1.27 -7.87
C VAL A 123 7.54 -1.69 -7.83
N MET A 124 8.40 -0.90 -7.20
CA MET A 124 9.82 -1.25 -7.06
C MET A 124 10.03 -2.51 -6.22
N LEU A 125 9.33 -2.66 -5.10
CA LEU A 125 9.37 -3.89 -4.29
C LEU A 125 8.90 -5.11 -5.09
N LEU A 126 7.80 -4.99 -5.84
CA LEU A 126 7.32 -6.06 -6.70
C LEU A 126 8.34 -6.43 -7.78
N LEU A 127 8.97 -5.43 -8.42
CA LEU A 127 10.01 -5.65 -9.42
C LEU A 127 11.24 -6.33 -8.82
N GLU A 128 11.61 -6.01 -7.58
CA GLU A 128 12.72 -6.66 -6.87
C GLU A 128 12.38 -8.14 -6.57
N GLU A 129 11.24 -8.40 -5.92
CA GLU A 129 10.81 -9.74 -5.48
C GLU A 129 10.47 -10.69 -6.63
N THR A 130 10.11 -10.15 -7.79
CA THR A 130 9.82 -10.93 -8.99
C THR A 130 11.02 -11.06 -9.94
N GLY A 131 12.19 -10.50 -9.58
CA GLY A 131 13.34 -10.51 -10.48
C GLY A 131 13.11 -9.75 -11.78
N GLN A 132 12.31 -8.68 -11.73
CA GLN A 132 11.88 -7.83 -12.84
C GLN A 132 10.87 -8.50 -13.80
N ASP A 133 10.22 -9.59 -13.39
CA ASP A 133 9.17 -10.25 -14.18
C ASP A 133 7.86 -9.46 -14.13
N THR A 134 7.69 -8.54 -15.09
CA THR A 134 6.49 -7.71 -15.21
C THR A 134 5.24 -8.55 -15.50
N ALA A 135 5.33 -9.67 -16.21
CA ALA A 135 4.18 -10.54 -16.48
C ALA A 135 3.64 -11.16 -15.19
N LYS A 136 4.52 -11.57 -14.27
CA LYS A 136 4.12 -12.05 -12.94
C LYS A 136 3.44 -10.95 -12.12
N ILE A 137 3.97 -9.72 -12.14
CA ILE A 137 3.35 -8.57 -11.45
C ILE A 137 1.94 -8.29 -12.00
N ARG A 138 1.79 -8.29 -13.33
CA ARG A 138 0.48 -8.11 -13.99
C ARG A 138 -0.53 -9.17 -13.58
N LYS A 139 -0.10 -10.44 -13.48
CA LYS A 139 -0.96 -11.53 -13.02
C LYS A 139 -1.44 -11.35 -11.57
N LEU A 140 -0.57 -10.83 -10.69
CA LEU A 140 -0.88 -10.61 -9.27
C LEU A 140 -1.76 -9.38 -9.03
N THR A 141 -1.48 -8.29 -9.74
CA THR A 141 -2.06 -6.97 -9.47
C THR A 141 -3.18 -6.59 -10.43
N GLY A 142 -3.21 -7.18 -11.62
CA GLY A 142 -4.08 -6.78 -12.72
C GLY A 142 -3.65 -5.49 -13.43
N TRP A 143 -2.50 -4.92 -13.06
CA TRP A 143 -1.99 -3.70 -13.71
C TRP A 143 -1.58 -3.96 -15.16
N ALA A 144 -1.67 -2.94 -16.00
CA ALA A 144 -1.12 -2.99 -17.34
C ALA A 144 0.42 -2.88 -17.28
N GLU A 145 1.09 -3.51 -18.24
CA GLU A 145 2.54 -3.48 -18.34
C GLU A 145 3.09 -2.05 -18.42
N ASN A 146 2.47 -1.24 -19.28
CA ASN A 146 2.81 0.18 -19.44
C ASN A 146 2.67 0.98 -18.14
N ASP A 147 1.80 0.56 -17.21
CA ASP A 147 1.66 1.25 -15.92
C ASP A 147 2.76 0.85 -14.94
N ILE A 148 3.26 -0.38 -15.02
CA ILE A 148 4.39 -0.85 -14.22
C ILE A 148 5.69 -0.21 -14.72
N GLU A 149 5.91 -0.23 -16.05
CA GLU A 149 7.12 0.29 -16.69
C GLU A 149 7.35 1.78 -16.43
N LYS A 150 6.30 2.59 -16.23
CA LYS A 150 6.42 4.01 -15.85
C LYS A 150 7.22 4.26 -14.56
N TYR A 151 7.30 3.27 -13.67
CA TYR A 151 8.01 3.40 -12.40
C TYR A 151 9.39 2.75 -12.43
N ARG A 152 9.69 1.98 -13.48
CA ARG A 152 10.95 1.26 -13.61
C ARG A 152 12.08 2.25 -13.89
N ILE A 153 13.19 2.09 -13.18
CA ILE A 153 14.44 2.79 -13.48
C ILE A 153 15.46 1.76 -13.92
N ASP A 154 16.14 2.02 -15.03
CA ASP A 154 17.10 1.07 -15.58
C ASP A 154 18.29 0.85 -14.62
N LYS A 155 18.86 -0.35 -14.69
CA LYS A 155 19.84 -0.86 -13.71
C LYS A 155 21.13 -0.05 -13.75
N ASP A 156 21.52 0.33 -14.95
CA ASP A 156 22.68 1.12 -15.36
C ASP A 156 22.61 2.59 -14.95
N VAL A 157 21.41 3.13 -14.69
CA VAL A 157 21.25 4.51 -14.22
C VAL A 157 22.04 4.73 -12.91
N PRO A 158 22.96 5.71 -12.86
CA PRO A 158 23.69 6.04 -11.65
C PRO A 158 22.78 6.36 -10.45
N GLN A 159 23.15 5.90 -9.25
CA GLN A 159 22.32 6.02 -8.05
C GLN A 159 21.86 7.45 -7.73
N LYS A 160 22.73 8.45 -7.99
CA LYS A 160 22.40 9.87 -7.85
C LYS A 160 21.16 10.26 -8.67
N TYR A 161 21.05 9.75 -9.90
CA TYR A 161 19.94 10.05 -10.80
C TYR A 161 18.69 9.23 -10.47
N LYS A 162 18.85 7.98 -9.98
CA LYS A 162 17.72 7.20 -9.46
C LYS A 162 16.96 7.95 -8.36
N LYS A 163 17.71 8.55 -7.42
CA LYS A 163 17.13 9.36 -6.33
C LYS A 163 16.36 10.57 -6.86
N LEU A 164 16.96 11.34 -7.79
CA LEU A 164 16.30 12.50 -8.40
C LEU A 164 15.06 12.11 -9.20
N ALA A 165 15.11 11.00 -9.95
CA ALA A 165 13.98 10.47 -10.70
C ALA A 165 12.81 10.14 -9.78
N TYR A 166 13.08 9.50 -8.63
CA TYR A 166 12.08 9.23 -7.60
C TYR A 166 11.51 10.52 -6.99
N GLU A 167 12.35 11.47 -6.61
CA GLU A 167 11.93 12.72 -5.96
C GLU A 167 11.02 13.56 -6.85
N HIS A 168 11.28 13.57 -8.16
CA HIS A 168 10.56 14.41 -9.13
C HIS A 168 9.54 13.65 -10.01
N ASN A 169 9.37 12.34 -9.83
CA ASN A 169 8.53 11.49 -10.67
C ASN A 169 8.93 11.55 -12.16
N ARG A 170 10.23 11.38 -12.45
CA ARG A 170 10.86 11.52 -13.78
C ARG A 170 11.65 10.28 -14.22
N GLN A 171 11.16 9.09 -13.88
CA GLN A 171 11.79 7.80 -14.17
C GLN A 171 12.05 7.62 -15.68
N ASN A 172 11.03 7.79 -16.51
CA ASN A 172 11.16 7.69 -17.97
C ASN A 172 12.24 8.63 -18.53
N LEU A 173 12.27 9.88 -18.09
CA LEU A 173 13.25 10.87 -18.56
C LEU A 173 14.68 10.42 -18.26
N VAL A 174 14.92 9.88 -17.06
CA VAL A 174 16.26 9.44 -16.68
C VAL A 174 16.67 8.18 -17.45
N ASN A 175 15.75 7.25 -17.70
CA ASN A 175 16.02 6.09 -18.55
C ASN A 175 16.34 6.54 -19.98
N ASP A 176 15.58 7.48 -20.54
CA ASP A 176 15.81 8.00 -21.89
C ASP A 176 17.19 8.66 -22.02
N ILE A 177 17.64 9.41 -21.01
CA ILE A 177 18.97 10.05 -21.00
C ILE A 177 20.09 9.01 -20.93
N CYS A 178 19.95 7.95 -20.13
CA CYS A 178 21.02 6.96 -19.93
C CYS A 178 21.12 5.91 -21.05
N ARG A 179 20.11 5.79 -21.92
CA ARG A 179 20.12 4.90 -23.10
C ARG A 179 20.83 5.50 -24.31
N VAL A 180 21.16 6.80 -24.26
CA VAL A 180 21.95 7.52 -25.29
C VAL A 180 23.44 7.32 -25.02
#